data_AF-A0A357KZ65-F1
#
_entry.id   AF-A0A357KZ65-F1
#
_cell.length_a   1.000
_cell.length_b   1.000
_cell.length_c   1.000
_cell.angle_alpha   90.00
_cell.angle_beta   90.00
_cell.angle_gamma   90.00
#
_symmetry.space_group_name_H-M   'P 1'
#
loop_
_entity.id
_entity.type
_entity.pdbx_description
1 polymer ?
#
loop_
_entity_poly.entity_id
_entity_poly.type
_entity_poly.pdbx_seq_one_letter_code
_entity_poly.pdbx_strand_id
1 'polypeptide(L)' 'GGRGGAKPVGTVFICRASRGSGGAIDAEARRFQISGDREAVRDRSAKIALAMLRFHLAGLPTPRLIWEVE' A
#
# COMPACT_ATOMS: atom_id res chain seq x y z
N GLY A 1 -17.94 -16.68 -3.15
CA GLY A 1 -18.44 -15.40 -3.68
C GLY A 1 -17.65 -15.00 -4.92
N GLY A 2 -18.30 -15.04 -6.09
CA GLY A 2 -17.70 -14.64 -7.37
C GLY A 2 -18.09 -13.21 -7.75
N ARG A 3 -17.14 -12.47 -8.34
CA ARG A 3 -17.35 -11.20 -9.05
C ARG A 3 -16.27 -11.20 -10.14
N GLY A 4 -16.60 -11.26 -11.43
CA GLY A 4 -17.33 -10.23 -12.17
C GLY A 4 -16.26 -9.39 -12.88
N GLY A 5 -16.04 -9.67 -14.16
CA GLY A 5 -14.94 -9.11 -14.97
C GLY A 5 -15.00 -7.60 -15.14
N ALA A 6 -13.87 -7.03 -15.57
CA ALA A 6 -13.65 -5.65 -16.01
C ALA A 6 -13.27 -4.57 -14.97
N LYS A 7 -13.00 -4.89 -13.70
CA LYS A 7 -12.07 -4.04 -12.91
C LYS A 7 -10.64 -4.49 -13.22
N PRO A 8 -9.66 -3.59 -13.43
CA PRO A 8 -8.26 -3.99 -13.44
C PRO A 8 -8.00 -4.73 -12.12
N VAL A 9 -7.83 -6.04 -12.20
CA VAL A 9 -7.36 -6.83 -11.07
C VAL A 9 -5.98 -6.28 -10.73
N GLY A 10 -5.81 -5.78 -9.50
CA GLY A 10 -4.53 -5.25 -9.05
C GLY A 10 -4.48 -3.79 -8.61
N THR A 11 -5.51 -2.98 -8.88
CA THR A 11 -5.51 -1.60 -8.37
C THR A 11 -5.77 -1.60 -6.85
N VAL A 12 -4.80 -1.14 -6.06
CA VAL A 12 -4.88 -1.10 -4.60
C VAL A 12 -4.39 0.25 -4.11
N PHE A 13 -5.11 0.84 -3.15
CA PHE A 13 -4.64 1.98 -2.38
C PHE A 13 -4.19 1.50 -1.01
N ILE A 14 -3.00 1.91 -0.59
CA ILE A 14 -2.45 1.57 0.73
C ILE A 14 -2.18 2.86 1.47
N CYS A 15 -2.78 2.98 2.65
CA CYS A 15 -2.64 4.14 3.52
C CYS A 15 -1.94 3.72 4.82
N ARG A 16 -0.93 4.48 5.22
CA ARG A 16 -0.36 4.42 6.57
C ARG A 16 -0.76 5.70 7.29
N ALA A 17 -1.28 5.55 8.50
CA ALA A 17 -1.57 6.67 9.38
C ALA A 17 -0.93 6.43 10.75
N SER A 18 -0.31 7.46 11.32
CA SER A 18 0.22 7.47 12.68
C SER A 18 -0.17 8.76 13.39
N ARG A 19 -0.16 8.73 14.73
CA ARG A 19 -0.32 9.94 15.54
C ARG A 19 1.06 10.44 15.92
N GLY A 20 1.36 11.67 15.53
CA GLY A 20 2.55 12.40 15.96
C GLY A 20 2.38 12.99 17.37
N SER A 21 3.44 13.59 17.87
CA SER A 21 3.43 14.36 19.13
C SER A 21 2.38 15.47 19.09
N GLY A 22 1.60 15.62 20.16
CA GLY A 22 0.54 16.63 20.23
C GLY A 22 -0.75 16.26 19.49
N GLY A 23 -0.88 15.02 19.01
CA GLY A 23 -2.12 14.51 18.41
C GLY A 23 -2.28 14.81 16.91
N ALA A 24 -1.28 15.41 16.27
CA ALA A 24 -1.26 15.57 14.82
C ALA A 24 -1.32 14.21 14.12
N ILE A 25 -2.10 14.10 13.04
CA ILE A 25 -2.18 12.89 12.23
C ILE A 25 -1.15 13.02 11.11
N ASP A 26 -0.20 12.10 11.06
CA ASP A 26 0.68 11.90 9.91
C ASP A 26 0.11 10.76 9.07
N ALA A 27 -0.21 11.04 7.81
CA ALA A 27 -0.80 10.06 6.91
C ALA A 27 -0.16 10.13 5.52
N GLU A 28 0.15 8.97 4.97
CA GLU A 28 0.55 8.80 3.57
C GLU A 28 -0.41 7.82 2.89
N ALA A 29 -0.80 8.12 1.65
CA ALA A 29 -1.64 7.26 0.82
C ALA A 29 -0.98 7.10 -0.55
N ARG A 30 -0.84 5.86 -1.00
CA ARG A 30 -0.16 5.53 -2.26
C ARG A 30 -1.01 4.57 -3.08
N ARG A 31 -0.94 4.71 -4.41
CA ARG A 31 -1.68 3.93 -5.38
C ARG A 31 -0.77 2.92 -6.05
N PHE A 32 -1.24 1.68 -6.17
CA PHE A 32 -0.49 0.57 -6.75
C PHE A 32 -1.31 -0.13 -7.83
N GLN A 33 -0.61 -0.61 -8.85
CA GLN A 33 -1.15 -1.47 -9.90
C GLN A 33 -0.43 -2.83 -9.88
N ILE A 34 -0.87 -3.69 -8.97
CA ILE A 34 -0.23 -4.97 -8.67
C ILE A 34 -0.64 -6.02 -9.71
N SER A 35 0.32 -6.58 -10.42
CA SER A 35 0.04 -7.69 -11.37
C SER A 35 -0.24 -9.01 -10.64
N GLY A 36 -0.81 -10.00 -11.34
CA GLY A 36 -1.00 -11.37 -10.84
C GLY A 36 -2.46 -11.72 -10.53
N ASP A 37 -2.64 -12.91 -9.96
CA ASP A 37 -3.96 -13.39 -9.52
C ASP A 37 -4.36 -12.78 -8.16
N ARG A 38 -5.52 -13.20 -7.65
CA ARG A 38 -6.07 -12.68 -6.38
C ARG A 38 -5.20 -12.99 -5.17
N GLU A 39 -4.55 -14.15 -5.15
CA GLU A 39 -3.70 -14.55 -4.03
C GLU A 39 -2.42 -13.72 -4.03
N ALA A 40 -1.80 -13.59 -5.20
CA ALA A 40 -0.64 -12.75 -5.41
C ALA A 40 -0.93 -11.28 -5.05
N VAL A 41 -2.06 -10.71 -5.50
CA VAL A 41 -2.44 -9.34 -5.17
C VAL A 41 -2.57 -9.14 -3.66
N ARG A 42 -3.17 -10.10 -2.93
CA ARG A 42 -3.33 -10.02 -1.47
C ARG A 42 -2.00 -10.08 -0.74
N ASP A 43 -1.17 -11.07 -1.07
CA ASP A 43 0.16 -11.26 -0.47
C ASP A 43 1.06 -10.02 -0.69
N ARG A 44 1.10 -9.53 -1.93
CA ARG A 44 1.89 -8.34 -2.30
C ARG A 44 1.38 -7.08 -1.61
N SER A 45 0.06 -6.90 -1.51
CA SER A 45 -0.53 -5.75 -0.81
C SER A 45 -0.09 -5.71 0.67
N ALA A 46 -0.12 -6.86 1.35
CA ALA A 46 0.32 -6.96 2.74
C ALA A 46 1.81 -6.60 2.89
N LYS A 47 2.66 -7.11 2.00
CA LYS A 47 4.11 -6.82 1.99
C LYS A 47 4.41 -5.34 1.74
N ILE A 48 3.70 -4.70 0.81
CA ILE A 48 3.86 -3.26 0.53
C ILE A 48 3.45 -2.42 1.76
N ALA A 49 2.33 -2.75 2.40
CA ALA A 49 1.89 -2.05 3.61
C ALA A 49 2.91 -2.17 4.75
N LEU A 50 3.47 -3.37 4.96
CA LEU A 50 4.53 -3.59 5.94
C LEU A 50 5.83 -2.86 5.58
N ALA A 51 6.17 -2.77 4.29
CA ALA A 51 7.33 -2.01 3.84
C ALA A 51 7.16 -0.51 4.13
N MET A 52 6.01 0.09 3.79
CA MET A 52 5.69 1.50 4.11
C MET A 52 5.80 1.75 5.62
N LEU A 53 5.20 0.88 6.44
CA LEU A 53 5.28 0.98 7.89
C LEU A 53 6.73 0.87 8.39
N ARG A 54 7.50 -0.08 7.86
CA ARG A 54 8.91 -0.27 8.23
C ARG A 54 9.74 0.98 7.96
N PHE A 55 9.61 1.61 6.78
CA PHE A 55 10.34 2.83 6.45
C PHE A 55 9.98 3.96 7.41
N HIS A 56 8.69 4.16 7.68
CA HIS A 56 8.22 5.14 8.65
C HIS A 56 8.79 4.92 10.05
N LEU A 57 8.69 3.69 10.58
CA LEU A 57 9.20 3.35 11.91
C LEU A 57 10.72 3.46 12.02
N ALA A 58 11.44 3.22 10.91
CA ALA A 58 12.88 3.39 10.84
C ALA A 58 13.31 4.86 10.69
N GLY A 59 12.37 5.81 10.56
CA GLY A 59 12.67 7.22 10.28
C GLY A 59 13.35 7.44 8.92
N LEU A 60 13.15 6.51 7.98
CA LEU A 60 13.75 6.55 6.65
C LEU A 60 12.74 7.08 5.63
N PRO A 61 13.19 7.84 4.62
CA PRO A 61 12.33 8.20 3.50
C PRO A 61 11.86 6.94 2.78
N THR A 62 10.54 6.83 2.55
CA THR A 62 9.98 5.68 1.83
C THR A 62 10.27 5.85 0.32
N PRO A 63 11.07 4.99 -0.31
CA PRO A 63 11.36 5.08 -1.74
C PRO A 63 10.11 4.73 -2.57
N ARG A 64 10.19 4.97 -3.88
CA ARG A 64 9.20 4.43 -4.83
C ARG A 64 9.15 2.91 -4.70
N LEU A 65 7.97 2.36 -4.40
CA LEU A 65 7.80 0.92 -4.20
C LEU A 65 7.36 0.23 -5.50
N ILE A 66 7.61 -1.08 -5.61
CA ILE A 66 7.23 -1.86 -6.80
C ILE A 66 5.71 -1.74 -7.00
N TRP A 67 5.30 -1.58 -8.27
CA TRP A 67 3.91 -1.39 -8.72
C TRP A 67 3.27 -0.06 -8.35
N GLU A 68 3.99 0.86 -7.71
CA GLU A 68 3.46 2.19 -7.46
C GLU A 68 3.25 2.98 -8.76
N VAL A 69 2.09 3.62 -8.83
CA VAL A 69 1.63 4.45 -9.95
C VAL A 69 1.29 5.84 -9.44
N GLU A 70 1.59 6.86 -10.25
CA GLU A 70 1.40 8.29 -9.92
C GLU A 70 -0.05 8.69 -9.69
#